data_AF-A0A6P0WRI8-F1
#
_entry.id   AF-A0A6P0WRI8-F1
#
_cell.length_a   1.000
_cell.length_b   1.000
_cell.length_c   1.000
_cell.angle_alpha   90.00
_cell.angle_beta   90.00
_cell.angle_gamma   90.00
#
_symmetry.space_group_name_H-M   'P 1'
#
loop_
_entity.id
_entity.type
_entity.pdbx_description
1 polymer ?
#
loop_
_entity_poly.entity_id
_entity_poly.type
_entity_poly.pdbx_seq_one_letter_code
_entity_poly.pdbx_strand_id
1 'polypeptide(L)' 'MKGDFEVKGDFEVKGDFEVKGDFEVKGDFEVKGDFEVKGDFEVKGDFEVKSVLYESEKR' A
#
# COMPACT_ATOMS: atom_id res chain seq x y z
N MET A 1 9.43 -3.85 2.79
CA MET A 1 10.46 -3.58 1.75
C MET A 1 11.15 -2.23 2.04
N LYS A 2 12.39 -1.96 1.61
CA LYS A 2 13.02 -0.63 1.74
C LYS A 2 13.16 0.01 0.36
N GLY A 3 12.59 1.20 0.18
CA GLY A 3 12.55 1.92 -1.09
C GLY A 3 11.13 2.14 -1.58
N ASP A 4 10.99 3.07 -2.51
CA ASP A 4 9.69 3.46 -3.06
C ASP A 4 9.18 2.38 -4.03
N PHE A 5 7.85 2.21 -4.10
CA PHE A 5 7.20 1.16 -4.87
C PHE A 5 6.13 1.77 -5.76
N GLU A 6 6.21 1.51 -7.07
CA GLU A 6 5.21 1.95 -8.05
C GLU A 6 4.63 0.73 -8.78
N VAL A 7 3.30 0.59 -8.74
CA VAL A 7 2.58 -0.42 -9.53
C VAL A 7 1.73 0.27 -10.60
N LYS A 8 1.73 -0.33 -11.81
CA LYS A 8 0.83 0.04 -12.89
C LYS A 8 -0.14 -1.10 -13.13
N GLY A 9 -1.43 -0.82 -13.01
CA GLY A 9 -2.50 -1.83 -13.01
C GLY A 9 -2.87 -2.30 -11.61
N ASP A 10 -3.80 -3.25 -11.56
CA ASP A 10 -4.40 -3.69 -10.32
C ASP A 10 -3.46 -4.60 -9.51
N PHE A 11 -3.50 -4.49 -8.19
CA PHE A 11 -2.63 -5.21 -7.28
C PHE A 11 -3.42 -5.83 -6.12
N GLU A 12 -3.28 -7.14 -5.92
CA GLU A 12 -3.91 -7.87 -4.81
C GLU A 12 -2.82 -8.51 -3.93
N VAL A 13 -2.89 -8.29 -2.63
CA VAL A 13 -2.06 -8.97 -1.63
C VAL A 13 -2.93 -9.86 -0.74
N LYS A 14 -2.49 -11.11 -0.58
CA LYS A 14 -3.06 -12.07 0.38
C LYS A 14 -2.09 -12.21 1.54
N GLY A 15 -2.44 -11.63 2.69
CA GLY A 15 -1.58 -11.51 3.87
C GLY A 15 -1.10 -10.08 4.12
N ASP A 16 -0.20 -9.96 5.09
CA ASP A 16 0.27 -8.65 5.58
C ASP A 16 1.29 -8.03 4.62
N PHE A 17 1.22 -6.71 4.47
CA PHE A 17 2.07 -5.94 3.56
C PHE A 17 2.66 -4.72 4.27
N GLU A 18 3.99 -4.65 4.32
CA GLU A 18 4.73 -3.53 4.92
C GLU A 18 5.72 -2.90 3.93
N VAL A 19 5.58 -1.60 3.70
CA VAL A 19 6.51 -0.79 2.90
C VAL A 19 7.18 0.28 3.77
N LYS A 20 8.49 0.44 3.57
CA LYS A 20 9.31 1.52 4.15
C LYS A 20 9.85 2.36 3.00
N GLY A 21 9.17 3.45 2.71
CA GLY A 21 9.28 4.20 1.46
C GLY A 21 7.90 4.59 0.97
N ASP A 22 7.86 5.33 -0.13
CA ASP A 22 6.62 5.82 -0.71
C ASP A 22 5.98 4.71 -1.58
N PHE A 23 4.66 4.57 -1.58
CA PHE A 23 3.93 3.53 -2.30
C PHE A 23 2.86 4.17 -3.19
N GLU A 24 2.97 3.96 -4.50
CA GLU A 24 2.02 4.45 -5.49
C GLU A 24 1.43 3.28 -6.30
N VAL A 25 0.10 3.24 -6.42
CA VAL A 25 -0.60 2.32 -7.35
C VAL A 25 -1.42 3.12 -8.35
N LYS A 26 -1.17 2.86 -9.64
CA LYS A 26 -1.96 3.38 -10.77
C LYS A 26 -2.91 2.28 -11.26
N GLY A 27 -3.92 1.98 -10.44
CA GLY A 27 -4.90 0.89 -10.62
C GLY A 27 -5.61 0.60 -9.30
N ASP A 28 -6.40 -0.47 -9.26
CA ASP A 28 -7.09 -0.88 -8.03
C ASP A 28 -6.13 -1.63 -7.10
N PHE A 29 -6.25 -1.41 -5.79
CA PHE A 29 -5.40 -2.04 -4.79
C PHE A 29 -6.24 -2.71 -3.71
N GLU A 30 -6.09 -4.03 -3.57
CA GLU A 30 -6.76 -4.82 -2.53
C GLU A 30 -5.74 -5.53 -1.61
N VAL A 31 -5.93 -5.38 -0.29
CA VAL A 31 -5.20 -6.16 0.71
C VAL A 31 -6.14 -6.98 1.58
N LYS A 32 -5.91 -8.29 1.58
CA LYS A 32 -6.56 -9.27 2.45
C LYS A 32 -5.63 -9.62 3.63
N GLY A 33 -5.34 -8.63 4.47
CA GLY A 33 -4.39 -8.69 5.59
C GLY A 33 -4.07 -7.30 6.12
N ASP A 34 -3.11 -7.19 7.03
CA ASP A 34 -2.68 -5.89 7.56
C ASP A 34 -1.86 -5.12 6.52
N PHE A 35 -2.10 -3.82 6.40
CA PHE A 35 -1.40 -2.96 5.45
C PHE A 35 -0.72 -1.80 6.17
N GLU A 36 0.61 -1.71 6.07
CA GLU A 36 1.42 -0.67 6.71
C GLU A 36 2.34 0.01 5.70
N VAL A 37 2.29 1.34 5.66
CA VAL A 37 3.22 2.17 4.88
C VAL A 37 3.89 3.18 5.80
N LYS A 38 5.22 3.14 5.81
CA LYS A 38 6.10 4.11 6.48
C LYS A 38 6.70 5.07 5.45
N GLY A 39 5.85 5.92 4.89
CA GLY A 39 6.11 6.83 3.78
C GLY A 39 4.79 7.34 3.19
N ASP A 40 4.84 7.97 2.03
CA ASP A 40 3.62 8.46 1.37
C ASP A 40 2.87 7.30 0.71
N PHE A 41 1.54 7.25 0.85
CA PHE A 41 0.69 6.24 0.19
C PHE A 41 -0.30 6.90 -0.78
N GLU A 42 -0.27 6.50 -2.05
CA GLU A 42 -1.20 6.99 -3.08
C GLU A 42 -1.77 5.85 -3.92
N VAL A 43 -3.09 5.83 -4.11
CA VAL A 43 -3.78 4.93 -5.05
C VAL A 43 -4.66 5.77 -5.98
N LYS A 44 -4.44 5.65 -7.28
CA LYS A 44 -5.20 6.36 -8.34
C LYS A 44 -6.37 5.53 -8.90
N GLY A 45 -6.85 4.55 -8.13
CA GLY A 45 -7.99 3.67 -8.41
C GLY A 45 -8.74 3.35 -7.11
N ASP A 46 -9.46 2.24 -7.09
CA ASP A 46 -10.14 1.79 -5.88
C ASP A 46 -9.13 1.21 -4.88
N PHE A 47 -9.32 1.53 -3.60
CA PHE A 47 -8.49 1.02 -2.52
C PHE A 47 -9.34 0.30 -1.48
N GLU A 48 -9.07 -0.98 -1.28
CA GLU A 48 -9.75 -1.81 -0.29
C GLU A 48 -8.74 -2.53 0.62
N VAL A 49 -8.90 -2.35 1.93
CA VAL A 49 -8.17 -3.12 2.94
C VAL A 49 -9.19 -3.78 3.84
N LYS A 50 -9.14 -5.11 3.90
CA LYS A 50 -10.05 -5.92 4.74
C LYS A 50 -9.57 -6.05 6.20
N SER A 51 -8.45 -5.41 6.56
CA SER A 51 -7.90 -5.32 7.93
C SER A 51 -7.42 -3.89 8.24
N VAL A 52 -6.50 -3.71 9.20
CA VAL A 52 -6.05 -2.39 9.65
C VAL A 52 -5.06 -1.77 8.66
N LEU A 53 -5.30 -0.50 8.32
CA LEU A 53 -4.36 0.39 7.64
C LEU A 53 -3.60 1.21 8.67
N TYR A 54 -2.26 1.13 8.65
CA TYR A 54 -1.39 2.03 9.39
C TYR A 54 -0.53 2.84 8.43
N GLU A 55 -0.78 4.14 8.38
CA GLU A 55 0.08 5.10 7.70
C GLU A 55 0.86 5.86 8.77
N SER A 56 2.20 5.75 8.74
CA SER A 56 3.05 6.52 9.65
C SER A 56 3.74 7.63 8.87
N GLU A 57 3.39 8.89 9.17
CA GLU A 57 4.04 10.06 8.58
C GLU A 57 5.56 10.05 8.91
N LYS A 58 6.40 10.28 7.89
CA LYS A 58 7.83 10.57 8.06
C LYS A 58 7.96 11.80 8.98
N ARG A 59 8.50 11.61 10.18
CA ARG A 59 9.11 12.71 10.95
C ARG A 59 10.39 13.18 10.27
#